data_AF-A0A2D5BRC5-F1
#
_entry.id   AF-A0A2D5BRC5-F1
#
_cell.length_a   1.000
_cell.length_b   1.000
_cell.length_c   1.000
_cell.angle_alpha   90.00
_cell.angle_beta   90.00
_cell.angle_gamma   90.00
#
_symmetry.space_group_name_H-M   'P 1'
#
loop_
_entity.id
_entity.type
_entity.pdbx_description
1 polymer ?
#
loop_
_entity_poly.entity_id
_entity_poly.type
_entity_poly.pdbx_seq_one_letter_code
_entity_poly.pdbx_strand_id
1 'polypeptide(L)' 'MATKAQYNKTFSKKPKFAVRLRRRCTLCGRPRAVYRKFGICRICFRELAHRGEIPGVRKASW' A
#
# COMPACT_ATOMS: atom_id res chain seq x y z
N MET A 1 -9.10 2.44 -8.86
CA MET A 1 -8.66 2.82 -7.49
C MET A 1 -9.66 2.28 -6.47
N ALA A 2 -9.39 2.36 -5.16
CA ALA A 2 -10.41 1.98 -4.18
C ALA A 2 -11.60 2.93 -4.23
N THR A 3 -12.81 2.41 -4.05
CA THR A 3 -13.96 3.26 -3.71
C THR A 3 -13.82 3.77 -2.27
N LYS A 4 -14.38 4.94 -1.96
CA LYS A 4 -14.36 5.54 -0.61
C LYS A 4 -14.88 4.57 0.46
N ALA A 5 -15.95 3.83 0.14
CA ALA A 5 -16.50 2.79 1.01
C ALA A 5 -15.48 1.68 1.32
N GLN A 6 -14.75 1.22 0.30
CA GLN A 6 -13.73 0.19 0.48
C GLN A 6 -12.50 0.70 1.26
N TYR A 7 -12.12 1.96 1.07
CA TYR A 7 -11.05 2.60 1.84
C TYR A 7 -11.43 2.64 3.33
N ASN A 8 -12.60 3.20 3.66
CA ASN A 8 -13.09 3.29 5.04
C ASN A 8 -13.26 1.91 5.68
N LYS A 9 -13.73 0.91 4.93
CA LYS A 9 -13.83 -0.48 5.42
C LYS A 9 -12.47 -1.04 5.86
N THR A 10 -11.39 -0.59 5.24
CA THR A 10 -10.05 -1.13 5.46
C THR A 10 -9.29 -0.36 6.55
N PHE A 11 -9.39 0.97 6.55
CA PHE A 11 -8.61 1.84 7.45
C PHE A 11 -9.39 2.29 8.68
N SER A 12 -10.71 2.47 8.58
CA SER A 12 -11.54 3.02 9.66
C SER A 12 -12.29 1.97 10.48
N LYS A 13 -12.36 0.71 10.00
CA LYS A 13 -13.13 -0.35 10.65
C LYS A 13 -12.28 -1.59 10.93
N LYS A 14 -12.37 -2.11 12.15
CA LYS A 14 -11.82 -3.42 12.51
C LYS A 14 -12.75 -4.52 11.98
N PRO A 15 -12.26 -5.53 11.24
CA PRO A 15 -13.10 -6.63 10.79
C PRO A 15 -13.49 -7.55 11.95
N LYS A 16 -14.70 -8.14 11.89
CA LYS A 16 -15.18 -9.13 12.88
C LYS A 16 -14.25 -10.34 13.02
N PHE A 17 -13.60 -10.75 11.94
CA PHE A 17 -12.65 -11.87 11.92
C PHE A 17 -11.31 -11.42 11.34
N ALA A 18 -10.20 -11.84 11.95
CA ALA A 18 -8.85 -11.45 11.54
C ALA A 18 -8.55 -11.82 10.07
N VAL A 19 -9.06 -12.96 9.60
CA VAL A 19 -8.89 -13.44 8.21
C VAL A 19 -9.47 -12.48 7.15
N ARG A 20 -10.39 -11.59 7.53
CA ARG A 20 -11.01 -10.63 6.60
C ARG A 20 -10.15 -9.37 6.39
N LEU A 21 -9.03 -9.23 7.09
CA LEU A 21 -8.13 -8.10 6.96
C LEU A 21 -7.53 -8.08 5.55
N ARG A 22 -7.80 -7.02 4.79
CA ARG A 22 -7.18 -6.79 3.48
C ARG A 22 -6.26 -5.59 3.56
N ARG A 23 -5.09 -5.69 2.94
CA ARG A 23 -4.16 -4.55 2.82
C ARG A 23 -4.50 -3.75 1.58
N ARG A 24 -4.58 -2.44 1.75
CA ARG A 24 -4.69 -1.48 0.65
C ARG A 24 -3.49 -0.53 0.71
N CYS A 25 -3.10 -0.01 -0.44
CA CYS A 25 -2.14 1.09 -0.50
C CYS A 25 -2.69 2.28 0.30
N THR A 26 -1.89 2.84 1.20
CA THR A 26 -2.24 4.02 1.98
C THR A 26 -2.45 5.27 1.11
N LEU A 27 -1.72 5.37 0.00
CA LEU A 27 -1.77 6.55 -0.90
C LEU A 27 -2.92 6.47 -1.91
N CYS A 28 -3.03 5.37 -2.65
CA CYS A 28 -3.98 5.26 -3.78
C CYS A 28 -5.11 4.23 -3.55
N GLY A 29 -5.14 3.56 -2.40
CA GLY A 29 -6.17 2.57 -2.06
C GLY A 29 -6.10 1.23 -2.82
N ARG A 30 -5.10 1.01 -3.68
CA ARG A 30 -5.00 -0.20 -4.51
C ARG A 30 -5.02 -1.47 -3.63
N PRO A 31 -5.88 -2.47 -3.92
CA PRO A 31 -6.05 -3.66 -3.08
C PRO A 31 -5.06 -4.81 -3.36
N ARG A 32 -4.18 -4.65 -4.36
CA ARG A 32 -3.28 -5.71 -4.84
C ARG A 32 -1.84 -5.19 -4.89
N ALA A 33 -0.89 -6.11 -4.77
CA ALA A 33 0.54 -5.84 -4.80
C ALA A 33 0.96 -4.73 -3.82
N VAL A 34 0.51 -4.85 -2.57
CA VAL A 34 0.83 -3.93 -1.46
C VAL A 34 2.01 -4.51 -0.69
N TYR A 35 3.12 -3.79 -0.65
CA TYR A 35 4.29 -4.21 0.12
C TYR A 35 4.03 -4.04 1.61
N ARG A 36 4.25 -5.11 2.38
CA ARG A 36 3.96 -5.14 3.82
C ARG A 36 4.83 -4.14 4.61
N LYS A 37 6.11 -4.02 4.23
CA LYS A 37 7.08 -3.13 4.89
C LYS A 37 6.75 -1.66 4.71
N PHE A 38 6.27 -1.28 3.52
CA PHE A 38 6.05 0.12 3.14
C PHE A 38 4.57 0.55 3.19
N GLY A 39 3.62 -0.40 3.24
CA GLY A 39 2.18 -0.09 3.26
C GLY A 39 1.62 0.45 1.93
N ILE A 40 2.43 0.52 0.87
CA ILE A 40 2.08 1.09 -0.43
C ILE A 40 2.10 0.05 -1.54
N CYS A 41 1.40 0.34 -2.65
CA CYS A 41 1.40 -0.55 -3.80
C CYS A 41 2.67 -0.41 -4.65
N ARG A 42 2.92 -1.41 -5.52
CA ARG A 42 4.07 -1.43 -6.42
C ARG A 42 4.28 -0.18 -7.29
N ILE A 43 3.21 0.52 -7.66
CA ILE A 43 3.29 1.73 -8.51
C ILE A 43 3.77 2.92 -7.69
N CYS A 44 3.07 3.22 -6.60
CA CYS A 44 3.47 4.30 -5.69
C CYS A 44 4.86 4.04 -5.11
N PHE A 45 5.19 2.78 -4.80
CA PHE A 45 6.54 2.41 -4.37
C PHE A 45 7.60 2.79 -5.40
N ARG A 46 7.36 2.43 -6.69
CA ARG A 46 8.28 2.76 -7.78
C ARG A 46 8.42 4.27 -7.96
N GLU A 47 7.32 5.01 -7.95
CA GLU A 47 7.32 6.48 -8.09
C GLU A 47 8.11 7.14 -6.96
N LEU A 48 7.83 6.78 -5.70
CA LEU A 48 8.51 7.34 -4.54
C LEU A 48 9.99 6.93 -4.48
N ALA A 49 10.31 5.68 -4.84
CA ALA A 49 11.70 5.23 -4.93
C ALA A 49 12.48 5.98 -6.01
N HIS A 50 11.87 6.27 -7.16
CA HIS A 50 12.51 7.08 -8.21
C HIS A 50 12.71 8.53 -7.81
N ARG A 51 11.80 9.11 -7.02
CA ARG A 51 11.94 10.46 -6.47
C ARG A 51 12.92 10.53 -5.28
N GLY A 52 13.35 9.40 -4.74
CA GLY A 52 14.20 9.35 -3.55
C GLY A 52 13.46 9.62 -2.23
N GLU A 53 12.12 9.61 -2.23
CA GLU A 53 11.30 9.82 -1.02
C GLU A 53 11.32 8.62 -0.06
N ILE A 54 11.78 7.44 -0.53
CA ILE A 54 11.95 6.25 0.31
C ILE A 54 13.42 6.12 0.71
N PRO A 55 13.78 6.37 1.99
CA PRO A 55 15.16 6.33 2.43
C PRO A 55 15.75 4.92 2.32
N GLY A 56 17.01 4.85 1.87
CA GLY A 56 17.77 3.60 1.75
C GLY A 56 17.38 2.71 0.56
N VAL A 57 16.41 3.13 -0.28
CA VAL A 57 16.08 2.40 -1.51
C VAL A 57 16.89 2.96 -2.67
N ARG A 58 17.67 2.09 -3.33
CA ARG A 58 18.38 2.38 -4.57
C ARG A 58 18.01 1.36 -5.64
N LYS A 59 18.21 1.70 -6.92
CA LYS A 59 18.12 0.71 -8.00
C LYS A 59 19.14 -0.39 -7.74
N ALA A 60 18.69 -1.64 -7.75
CA ALA A 60 19.59 -2.78 -7.65
C ALA A 60 20.26 -3.02 -9.02
N SER A 61 21.58 -3.19 -8.99
CA SER A 61 22.39 -3.63 -10.12
C SER A 61 23.40 -4.59 -9.52
N TRP A 62 23.24 -5.86 -9.84
CA TRP A 62 24.18 -6.93 -9.51
C TRP A 62 24.82 -7.42 -10.80
#